data_AF-A0A821A2Z7-F1
#
_entry.id   AF-A0A821A2Z7-F1
#
_cell.length_a   1.000
_cell.length_b   1.000
_cell.length_c   1.000
_cell.angle_alpha   90.00
_cell.angle_beta   90.00
_cell.angle_gamma   90.00
#
_symmetry.space_group_name_H-M   'P 1'
#
loop_
_entity.id
_entity.type
_entity.pdbx_description
1 polymer ?
#
loop_
_entity_poly.entity_id
_entity_poly.type
_entity_poly.pdbx_seq_one_letter_code
_entity_poly.pdbx_strand_id
1 'polypeptide(L)' 'KMENSFIQLNDLPDEILLTILKKLPNTDVLYSLIGVNKRLDTIVKDSIFTRYLTLMTPCNGLSRITEPILNRFCVEIFI' A
#
# COMPACT_ATOMS: atom_id res chain seq x y z
N LYS A 1 0.46 -36.51 2.75
CA LYS A 1 -0.46 -35.39 3.06
C LYS A 1 0.40 -34.15 3.20
N MET A 2 0.28 -33.19 2.29
CA MET A 2 0.93 -31.88 2.46
C MET A 2 0.08 -31.13 3.49
N GLU A 3 0.62 -30.89 4.68
CA GLU A 3 0.01 -29.99 5.64
C GLU A 3 0.15 -28.58 5.05
N ASN A 4 -0.96 -28.02 4.55
CA ASN A 4 -0.97 -26.62 4.15
C ASN A 4 -0.81 -25.79 5.42
N SER A 5 0.42 -25.35 5.71
CA SER A 5 0.65 -24.33 6.71
C SER A 5 0.04 -23.03 6.20
N PHE A 6 -0.97 -22.53 6.92
CA PHE A 6 -1.54 -21.22 6.65
C PHE A 6 -0.51 -20.18 7.11
N ILE A 7 0.31 -19.69 6.18
CA ILE A 7 1.17 -18.54 6.42
C ILE A 7 0.26 -17.32 6.46
N GLN A 8 0.21 -16.61 7.59
CA GLN A 8 -0.54 -15.36 7.63
C GLN A 8 0.24 -14.31 6.86
N LEU A 9 -0.47 -13.40 6.20
CA LEU A 9 0.15 -12.28 5.48
C LEU A 9 1.07 -11.47 6.43
N ASN A 10 0.67 -11.33 7.69
CA ASN A 10 1.45 -10.65 8.73
C ASN A 10 2.74 -11.40 9.14
N ASP A 11 2.89 -12.68 8.80
CA ASP A 11 4.11 -13.44 9.10
C ASP A 11 5.17 -13.26 8.00
N LEU A 12 4.80 -12.68 6.86
CA LEU A 12 5.73 -12.44 5.76
C LEU A 12 6.70 -11.30 6.11
N PRO A 13 7.96 -11.36 5.67
CA PRO A 13 8.90 -10.23 5.76
C PRO A 13 8.43 -8.99 4.99
N ASP A 14 8.90 -7.82 5.40
CA ASP A 14 8.52 -6.53 4.80
C ASP A 14 8.86 -6.48 3.30
N GLU A 15 9.97 -7.09 2.87
CA GLU A 15 10.40 -7.13 1.48
C GLU A 15 9.42 -7.91 0.60
N ILE A 16 8.87 -9.00 1.14
CA ILE A 16 7.87 -9.83 0.45
C ILE A 16 6.55 -9.06 0.38
N LEU A 17 6.14 -8.44 1.48
CA LEU A 17 4.95 -7.59 1.51
C LEU A 17 5.07 -6.45 0.48
N LEU A 18 6.18 -5.72 0.47
CA LEU A 18 6.46 -4.68 -0.51
C LEU A 18 6.37 -5.21 -1.95
N THR A 19 6.90 -6.40 -2.22
CA THR A 19 6.83 -7.03 -3.54
C THR A 19 5.39 -7.35 -3.96
N ILE A 20 4.55 -7.77 -3.02
CA ILE A 20 3.13 -8.04 -3.26
C ILE A 20 2.39 -6.72 -3.50
N LEU A 21 2.55 -5.74 -2.60
CA LEU A 21 1.85 -4.45 -2.66
C LEU A 21 2.17 -3.66 -3.91
N LYS A 22 3.41 -3.71 -4.40
CA LYS A 22 3.82 -3.09 -5.68
C LYS A 22 3.10 -3.67 -6.90
N LYS A 23 2.51 -4.86 -6.82
CA LYS A 23 1.76 -5.46 -7.92
C LYS A 23 0.28 -5.07 -7.92
N LEU A 24 -0.19 -4.39 -6.87
CA LEU A 24 -1.59 -4.01 -6.71
C LEU A 24 -1.81 -2.54 -7.14
N PRO A 25 -3.05 -2.16 -7.51
CA PRO A 25 -3.37 -0.78 -7.79
C PRO A 25 -3.11 0.11 -6.58
N ASN A 26 -2.36 1.19 -6.77
CA ASN A 26 -2.00 2.15 -5.71
C ASN A 26 -3.21 2.60 -4.89
N THR A 27 -4.34 2.83 -5.56
CA THR A 27 -5.59 3.22 -4.93
C THR A 27 -6.05 2.17 -3.93
N ASP A 28 -6.16 0.91 -4.35
CA ASP A 28 -6.66 -0.17 -3.51
C ASP A 28 -5.74 -0.42 -2.31
N VAL A 29 -4.42 -0.30 -2.53
CA VAL A 29 -3.42 -0.44 -1.47
C VAL A 29 -3.56 0.66 -0.43
N LEU A 30 -3.61 1.93 -0.85
CA LEU A 30 -3.72 3.06 0.07
C LEU A 30 -5.06 3.06 0.81
N TYR A 31 -6.16 2.76 0.12
CA TYR A 31 -7.49 2.62 0.74
C TYR A 31 -7.54 1.50 1.78
N SER A 32 -6.90 0.36 1.49
CA SER A 32 -7.05 -0.84 2.29
C SER A 32 -6.03 -0.95 3.42
N LEU A 33 -4.92 -0.22 3.37
CA LEU A 33 -3.83 -0.38 4.34
C LEU A 33 -3.66 0.80 5.29
N ILE A 34 -3.98 2.03 4.86
CA ILE A 34 -3.83 3.22 5.71
C ILE A 34 -4.75 3.10 6.94
N GLY A 35 -4.14 3.14 8.12
CA GLY A 35 -4.82 3.06 9.42
C GLY A 35 -5.27 1.65 9.81
N VAL A 36 -4.91 0.61 9.06
CA VAL A 36 -5.29 -0.77 9.39
C VAL A 36 -4.39 -1.36 10.46
N ASN A 37 -3.07 -1.22 10.32
CA ASN A 37 -2.14 -1.51 11.41
C ASN A 37 -0.85 -0.68 11.27
N LYS A 38 -0.14 -0.53 12.39
CA LYS A 38 1.08 0.28 12.47
C LYS A 38 2.18 -0.17 11.51
N ARG A 39 2.35 -1.47 11.28
CA ARG A 39 3.40 -2.01 10.43
C ARG A 39 3.12 -1.70 8.95
N LEU A 40 1.89 -1.94 8.51
CA LEU A 40 1.43 -1.64 7.16
C LEU A 40 1.47 -0.13 6.90
N ASP A 41 1.10 0.69 7.89
CA ASP A 41 1.25 2.14 7.84
C ASP A 41 2.71 2.55 7.60
N THR A 42 3.66 1.94 8.32
CA THR A 42 5.09 2.19 8.08
C THR A 42 5.50 1.78 6.67
N ILE A 43 5.04 0.62 6.18
CA ILE A 43 5.37 0.12 4.84
C ILE A 43 4.83 1.05 3.75
N VAL A 44 3.59 1.53 3.86
CA VAL A 44 3.00 2.42 2.83
C VAL A 44 3.58 3.83 2.86
N LYS A 45 4.13 4.27 4.00
CA LYS A 45 4.83 5.55 4.15
C LYS A 45 6.31 5.46 3.83
N ASP A 46 6.86 4.26 3.70
CA ASP A 46 8.27 4.07 3.44
C ASP A 46 8.70 4.72 2.11
N SER A 47 9.91 5.28 2.11
CA SER A 47 10.47 5.98 0.96
C SER A 47 10.59 5.09 -0.30
N ILE A 48 10.78 3.78 -0.13
CA ILE A 48 10.91 2.81 -1.22
C ILE A 48 9.53 2.54 -1.84
N PHE A 49 8.50 2.43 -1.01
CA PHE A 49 7.13 2.22 -1.49
C PHE A 49 6.57 3.49 -2.12
N THR A 50 6.72 4.64 -1.47
CA THR A 50 6.26 5.94 -1.96
C THR A 50 6.87 6.32 -3.31
N ARG A 51 8.16 6.01 -3.55
CA ARG A 51 8.81 6.17 -4.87
C ARG A 51 8.20 5.33 -5.97
N TYR A 52 7.56 4.21 -5.62
CA TYR A 52 6.89 3.33 -6.56
C TYR A 52 5.45 3.76 -6.86
N LEU A 53 4.86 4.59 -5.99
CA LEU A 53 3.52 5.11 -6.21
C LEU A 53 3.51 6.04 -7.43
N THR A 54 2.98 5.55 -8.53
CA THR A 54 2.52 6.39 -9.63
C THR A 54 1.29 7.18 -9.15
N LEU A 55 1.53 8.36 -8.57
CA LEU A 55 0.48 9.29 -8.13
C LEU A 55 -0.08 10.13 -9.29
N MET A 56 0.59 10.12 -10.44
CA MET A 56 0.32 10.97 -11.60
C MET A 56 0.04 10.11 -12.84
N THR A 57 -1.15 9.52 -12.94
CA THR A 57 -1.67 9.05 -14.22
C THR A 57 -3.00 9.74 -14.49
N PRO A 58 -3.08 10.66 -15.47
CA PRO A 58 -4.35 11.20 -15.91
C PRO A 58 -5.07 10.12 -16.73
N CYS A 59 -5.75 9.20 -16.04
CA CYS A 59 -6.57 8.18 -16.70
C CYS A 59 -8.03 8.63 -16.75
N ASN A 60 -8.52 8.81 -17.98
CA ASN A 60 -9.87 9.18 -18.35
C ASN A 60 -10.94 8.11 -18.01
N GLY A 61 -10.88 7.40 -16.88
CA GLY A 61 -11.99 6.48 -16.61
C GLY A 61 -12.09 5.65 -15.34
N LEU A 62 -11.03 5.26 -14.61
CA LEU A 62 -11.26 4.14 -13.67
C LEU A 62 -10.45 4.01 -12.36
N SER A 63 -9.61 4.97 -11.97
CA SER A 63 -8.95 4.85 -10.65
C SER A 63 -8.43 6.19 -10.15
N ARG A 64 -9.33 7.13 -9.87
CA ARG A 64 -8.94 8.30 -9.07
C ARG A 64 -8.77 7.83 -7.63
N ILE A 65 -7.54 7.86 -7.12
CA ILE A 65 -7.36 7.98 -5.67
C ILE A 65 -8.16 9.23 -5.29
N THR A 66 -9.15 9.08 -4.42
CA THR A 66 -9.98 10.24 -4.07
C THR A 66 -9.14 11.23 -3.29
N GLU A 67 -9.46 12.52 -3.47
CA GLU A 67 -8.76 13.61 -2.80
C GLU A 67 -8.63 13.42 -1.28
N PRO A 68 -9.63 12.89 -0.53
CA PRO A 68 -9.48 12.67 0.91
C PRO A 68 -8.35 11.72 1.28
N ILE A 69 -8.13 10.65 0.51
CA ILE A 69 -7.08 9.67 0.81
C ILE A 69 -5.72 10.17 0.37
N LEU A 70 -5.64 10.83 -0.79
CA LEU A 70 -4.44 11.54 -1.20
C LEU A 70 -4.04 12.59 -0.17
N ASN A 71 -4.98 13.41 0.30
CA ASN A 71 -4.72 14.43 1.32
C ASN A 71 -4.25 13.80 2.63
N ARG A 72 -4.93 12.75 3.11
CA ARG A 72 -4.52 12.05 4.33
C ARG A 72 -3.12 11.46 4.19
N PHE A 73 -2.84 10.77 3.09
CA PHE A 73 -1.56 10.18 2.80
C PHE A 73 -0.43 11.22 2.70
N CYS A 74 -0.66 12.32 1.98
CA CYS A 74 0.31 13.42 1.86
C CYS A 74 0.57 14.09 3.21
N VAL A 75 -0.47 14.41 3.99
CA VAL A 75 -0.29 14.99 5.34
C VAL A 75 0.55 14.07 6.24
N GLU A 76 0.34 12.76 6.15
CA GLU A 76 1.06 11.78 6.98
C GLU A 76 2.49 11.47 6.50
N ILE A 77 2.91 11.90 5.31
CA ILE A 77 4.28 11.70 4.77
C ILE A 77 5.15 12.96 4.89
N PHE A 78 4.54 14.15 4.88
CA PHE A 78 5.27 15.43 4.96
C PHE A 78 5.48 15.95 6.40
N ILE A 79 5.16 15.14 7.42
CA ILE A 79 5.44 15.38 8.86
C ILE A 79 6.52 14.40 9.32
#